data_AF-A0A1H4VND8-F1
#
_entry.id   AF-A0A1H4VND8-F1
#
_cell.length_a   1.000
_cell.length_b   1.000
_cell.length_c   1.000
_cell.angle_alpha   90.00
_cell.angle_beta   90.00
_cell.angle_gamma   90.00
#
_symmetry.space_group_name_H-M   'P 1'
#
loop_
_entity.id
_entity.type
_entity.pdbx_description
1 polymer ?
#
loop_
_entity_poly.entity_id
_entity_poly.type
_entity_poly.pdbx_seq_one_letter_code
_entity_poly.pdbx_strand_id
1 'polypeptide(L)'
;MKVRMALSLALAMLLAATLAVRAGGEDDFKTVYAAAETANRQAGLLKNQWPATAEALAAAKKAASAGEFDQALALARNAEALAQASIAQSKLEAQAWTAAELR
;
A
#
# COMPACT_ATOMS: atom_id res chain seq x y z
N MET A 1 -38.37 3.78 30.87
CA MET A 1 -38.20 3.20 29.51
C MET A 1 -37.45 4.11 28.56
N LYS A 2 -37.80 5.40 28.45
CA LYS A 2 -37.19 6.38 27.51
C LYS A 2 -35.66 6.53 27.60
N VAL A 3 -35.10 6.55 28.83
CA VAL A 3 -33.63 6.67 29.05
C VAL A 3 -32.86 5.42 28.63
N ARG A 4 -33.43 4.22 28.85
CA ARG A 4 -32.80 2.95 28.43
C ARG A 4 -32.78 2.83 26.90
N MET A 5 -33.84 3.27 26.23
CA MET A 5 -33.95 3.25 24.77
C MET A 5 -33.00 4.25 24.08
N ALA A 6 -32.80 5.44 24.67
CA ALA A 6 -31.83 6.42 24.18
C ALA A 6 -30.38 5.92 24.34
N LEU A 7 -30.07 5.22 25.43
CA LEU A 7 -28.74 4.65 25.67
C LEU A 7 -28.43 3.48 24.71
N SER A 8 -29.42 2.64 24.39
CA SER A 8 -29.29 1.57 23.39
C SER A 8 -29.01 2.11 21.98
N LEU A 9 -29.65 3.23 21.62
CA LEU A 9 -29.49 3.84 20.29
C LEU A 9 -28.12 4.51 20.14
N ALA A 10 -27.63 5.19 21.19
CA ALA A 10 -26.30 5.78 21.20
C ALA A 10 -25.18 4.72 21.09
N LEU A 11 -25.35 3.58 21.76
CA LEU A 11 -24.38 2.48 21.71
C LEU A 11 -24.35 1.81 20.32
N ALA A 12 -25.51 1.64 19.68
CA ALA A 12 -25.60 1.11 18.32
C ALA A 12 -24.92 2.03 17.29
N MET A 13 -25.07 3.35 17.43
CA MET A 13 -24.39 4.32 16.56
C MET A 13 -22.87 4.32 16.76
N LEU A 14 -22.39 4.16 18.00
CA LEU A 14 -20.96 4.07 18.28
C LEU A 14 -20.33 2.81 17.65
N LEU A 15 -20.99 1.66 17.74
CA LEU A 15 -20.54 0.43 17.06
C LEU A 15 -20.56 0.59 15.53
N ALA A 16 -21.61 1.19 14.96
CA ALA A 16 -21.68 1.43 13.52
C ALA A 16 -20.56 2.35 13.01
N ALA A 17 -20.19 3.38 13.78
CA ALA A 17 -19.08 4.26 13.44
C ALA A 17 -17.71 3.54 13.44
N THR A 18 -17.49 2.61 14.38
CA THR A 18 -16.24 1.82 14.40
C THR A 18 -16.12 0.85 13.22
N LEU A 19 -17.24 0.36 12.68
CA LEU A 19 -17.26 -0.54 11.52
C LEU A 19 -17.00 0.22 10.21
N ALA A 20 -17.53 1.44 10.06
CA ALA A 20 -17.32 2.27 8.87
C ALA A 20 -15.85 2.70 8.67
N VAL A 21 -15.14 3.00 9.77
CA VAL A 21 -13.69 3.32 9.73
C VAL A 21 -12.85 2.12 9.28
N ARG A 22 -13.20 0.90 9.70
CA ARG A 22 -12.49 -0.33 9.30
C ARG A 22 -12.73 -0.72 7.85
N ALA A 23 -13.89 -0.41 7.29
CA ALA A 23 -14.20 -0.68 5.88
C ALA A 23 -13.35 0.17 4.91
N GLY A 24 -13.11 1.45 5.25
CA GLY A 24 -12.30 2.33 4.39
C GLY A 24 -10.83 1.89 4.26
N GLY A 25 -10.21 1.49 5.37
CA GLY A 25 -8.80 1.10 5.39
C GLY A 25 -8.49 -0.16 4.57
N GLU A 26 -9.40 -1.13 4.51
CA GLU A 26 -9.21 -2.36 3.75
C GLU A 26 -9.21 -2.12 2.23
N ASP A 27 -10.16 -1.33 1.73
CA ASP A 27 -10.27 -1.05 0.28
C ASP A 27 -9.12 -0.15 -0.20
N ASP A 28 -8.72 0.82 0.62
CA ASP A 28 -7.53 1.64 0.36
C ASP A 28 -6.26 0.79 0.30
N PHE A 29 -6.08 -0.11 1.27
CA PHE A 29 -4.98 -1.06 1.28
C PHE A 29 -4.96 -1.90 -0.01
N LYS A 30 -6.07 -2.53 -0.39
CA LYS A 30 -6.15 -3.39 -1.59
C LYS A 30 -5.75 -2.62 -2.86
N THR A 31 -6.24 -1.39 -2.99
CA THR A 31 -5.92 -0.52 -4.13
C THR A 31 -4.42 -0.23 -4.21
N VAL A 32 -3.83 0.24 -3.11
CA VAL A 32 -2.41 0.61 -3.08
C VAL A 32 -1.51 -0.61 -3.20
N TYR A 33 -1.87 -1.73 -2.57
CA TYR A 33 -1.11 -2.98 -2.64
C TYR A 33 -1.06 -3.50 -4.09
N ALA A 34 -2.16 -3.47 -4.82
CA ALA A 34 -2.19 -3.86 -6.23
C ALA A 34 -1.34 -2.94 -7.13
N ALA A 35 -1.33 -1.63 -6.85
CA ALA A 35 -0.46 -0.67 -7.54
C ALA A 35 1.03 -0.97 -7.26
N ALA A 36 1.38 -1.21 -5.99
CA ALA A 36 2.73 -1.58 -5.57
C ALA A 36 3.21 -2.89 -6.22
N GLU A 37 2.38 -3.93 -6.27
CA GLU A 37 2.72 -5.20 -6.95
C GLU A 37 2.93 -4.99 -8.45
N THR A 38 2.12 -4.15 -9.09
CA THR A 38 2.25 -3.84 -10.51
C THR A 38 3.56 -3.10 -10.80
N ALA A 39 3.88 -2.08 -10.02
CA ALA A 39 5.15 -1.38 -10.12
C ALA A 39 6.34 -2.32 -9.85
N ASN A 40 6.25 -3.19 -8.83
CA ASN A 40 7.31 -4.15 -8.52
C ASN A 40 7.54 -5.15 -9.66
N ARG A 41 6.48 -5.62 -10.34
CA ARG A 41 6.62 -6.45 -11.55
C ARG A 41 7.29 -5.68 -12.69
N GLN A 42 6.91 -4.42 -12.90
CA GLN A 42 7.53 -3.57 -13.91
C GLN A 42 9.03 -3.35 -13.64
N ALA A 43 9.41 -3.11 -12.38
CA ALA A 43 10.82 -3.06 -11.98
C ALA A 43 11.58 -4.36 -12.32
N GLY A 44 10.92 -5.52 -12.16
CA GLY A 44 11.46 -6.82 -12.57
C GLY A 44 11.67 -6.96 -14.08
N LEU A 45 10.77 -6.41 -14.90
CA LEU A 45 10.96 -6.35 -16.36
C LEU A 45 12.17 -5.49 -16.75
N LEU A 46 12.45 -4.44 -15.98
CA LEU A 46 13.61 -3.57 -16.13
C LEU A 46 14.89 -4.12 -15.49
N LYS A 47 14.85 -5.36 -14.95
CA LYS A 47 15.97 -6.02 -14.26
C LYS A 47 16.53 -5.24 -13.05
N ASN A 48 15.74 -4.34 -12.47
CA ASN A 48 16.11 -3.54 -11.31
C ASN A 48 15.19 -3.77 -10.11
N GLN A 49 14.54 -4.94 -10.02
CA GLN A 49 13.67 -5.26 -8.89
C GLN A 49 14.46 -5.32 -7.59
N TRP A 50 14.20 -4.38 -6.68
CA TRP A 50 14.88 -4.33 -5.39
C TRP A 50 14.27 -5.33 -4.39
N PRO A 51 15.09 -6.10 -3.66
CA PRO A 51 14.61 -7.03 -2.63
C PRO A 51 13.76 -6.36 -1.55
N ALA A 52 14.13 -5.14 -1.13
CA ALA A 52 13.41 -4.37 -0.12
C ALA A 52 11.95 -4.08 -0.49
N THR A 53 11.64 -3.95 -1.79
CA THR A 53 10.25 -3.79 -2.28
C THR A 53 9.42 -5.05 -2.01
N ALA A 54 9.99 -6.23 -2.26
CA ALA A 54 9.32 -7.50 -2.00
C ALA A 54 9.13 -7.75 -0.51
N GLU A 55 10.10 -7.38 0.32
CA GLU A 55 10.01 -7.43 1.79
C GLU A 55 8.88 -6.53 2.32
N ALA A 56 8.78 -5.30 1.80
CA ALA A 56 7.71 -4.38 2.16
C ALA A 56 6.32 -4.90 1.74
N LEU A 57 6.18 -5.49 0.55
CA LEU A 57 4.94 -6.16 0.11
C LEU A 57 4.57 -7.33 1.03
N ALA A 58 5.54 -8.17 1.38
CA ALA A 58 5.32 -9.29 2.30
C ALA A 58 4.86 -8.83 3.69
N ALA A 59 5.50 -7.77 4.22
CA ALA A 59 5.11 -7.15 5.48
C ALA A 59 3.70 -6.55 5.40
N ALA A 60 3.37 -5.84 4.31
CA ALA A 60 2.04 -5.27 4.10
C ALA A 60 0.95 -6.35 4.08
N LYS A 61 1.19 -7.45 3.34
CA LYS A 61 0.27 -8.59 3.28
C LYS A 61 0.09 -9.26 4.64
N LYS A 62 1.16 -9.37 5.44
CA LYS A 62 1.11 -9.90 6.80
C LYS A 62 0.25 -9.03 7.72
N ALA A 63 0.44 -7.71 7.71
CA ALA A 63 -0.37 -6.77 8.50
C ALA A 63 -1.85 -6.81 8.09
N ALA A 64 -2.14 -6.85 6.79
CA ALA A 64 -3.51 -6.99 6.29
C ALA A 64 -4.16 -8.31 6.73
N SER A 65 -3.40 -9.41 6.75
CA SER A 65 -3.89 -10.70 7.23
C SER A 65 -4.22 -10.70 8.74
N ALA A 66 -3.62 -9.78 9.51
CA ALA A 66 -3.93 -9.53 10.92
C ALA A 66 -5.08 -8.51 11.12
N GLY A 67 -5.64 -7.94 10.04
CA GLY A 67 -6.65 -6.89 10.08
C GLY A 67 -6.09 -5.49 10.42
N GLU A 68 -4.77 -5.32 10.41
CA GLU A 68 -4.06 -4.07 10.72
C GLU A 68 -3.95 -3.21 9.46
N PHE A 69 -5.09 -2.81 8.89
CA PHE A 69 -5.14 -2.19 7.57
C PHE A 69 -4.44 -0.83 7.47
N ASP A 70 -4.38 -0.04 8.54
CA ASP A 70 -3.61 1.21 8.55
C ASP A 70 -2.10 0.95 8.39
N GLN A 71 -1.58 -0.06 9.11
CA GLN A 71 -0.19 -0.48 8.99
C GLN A 71 0.07 -1.10 7.61
N ALA A 72 -0.86 -1.94 7.15
CA ALA A 72 -0.77 -2.57 5.83
C ALA A 72 -0.72 -1.52 4.71
N LEU A 73 -1.56 -0.48 4.78
CA LEU A 73 -1.59 0.63 3.84
C LEU A 73 -0.27 1.41 3.85
N ALA A 74 0.28 1.72 5.03
CA ALA A 74 1.57 2.41 5.14
C ALA A 74 2.71 1.59 4.51
N LEU A 75 2.75 0.27 4.78
CA LEU A 75 3.75 -0.63 4.19
C LEU A 75 3.58 -0.78 2.68
N ALA A 76 2.34 -0.84 2.18
CA ALA A 76 2.05 -0.90 0.75
C ALA A 76 2.49 0.39 0.02
N ARG A 77 2.27 1.57 0.62
CA ARG A 77 2.77 2.84 0.06
C ARG A 77 4.30 2.91 0.03
N ASN A 78 4.96 2.39 1.06
CA ASN A 78 6.41 2.28 1.07
C ASN A 78 6.91 1.37 -0.08
N ALA A 79 6.27 0.21 -0.26
CA ALA A 79 6.58 -0.69 -1.37
C ALA A 79 6.37 -0.03 -2.74
N GLU A 80 5.27 0.71 -2.91
CA GLU A 80 5.02 1.47 -4.14
C GLU A 80 6.13 2.49 -4.42
N ALA A 81 6.52 3.28 -3.42
CA ALA A 81 7.57 4.28 -3.55
C ALA A 81 8.92 3.64 -3.93
N LEU A 82 9.30 2.53 -3.29
CA LEU A 82 10.52 1.78 -3.62
C LEU A 82 10.49 1.24 -5.05
N ALA A 83 9.36 0.67 -5.48
CA ALA A 83 9.19 0.17 -6.84
C ALA A 83 9.32 1.29 -7.89
N GLN A 84 8.68 2.44 -7.65
CA GLN A 84 8.75 3.60 -8.54
C GLN A 84 10.18 4.17 -8.61
N ALA A 85 10.88 4.24 -7.48
CA ALA A 85 12.28 4.68 -7.43
C ALA A 85 13.19 3.76 -8.25
N SER A 86 13.03 2.45 -8.12
CA SER A 86 13.74 1.45 -8.94
C SER A 86 13.48 1.64 -10.44
N ILE A 87 12.22 1.82 -10.85
CA ILE A 87 11.86 2.07 -12.26
C ILE A 87 12.51 3.37 -12.76
N ALA A 88 12.48 4.43 -11.96
CA ALA A 88 13.08 5.72 -12.30
C ALA A 88 14.60 5.58 -12.48
N GLN A 89 15.28 4.86 -11.58
CA GLN A 89 16.71 4.62 -11.69
C GLN A 89 17.06 3.91 -13.00
N SER A 90 16.37 2.83 -13.37
CA SER A 90 16.64 2.13 -14.63
C SER A 90 16.49 3.03 -15.86
N LYS A 91 15.52 3.95 -15.84
CA LYS A 91 15.33 4.90 -16.93
C LYS A 91 16.45 5.94 -16.99
N LEU A 92 16.87 6.46 -15.84
CA LEU A 92 17.96 7.43 -15.75
C LEU A 92 19.29 6.81 -16.22
N GLU A 93 19.58 5.57 -15.82
CA GLU A 93 20.78 4.84 -16.24
C GLU A 93 20.80 4.62 -17.76
N ALA A 94 19.68 4.20 -18.35
CA ALA A 94 19.57 4.03 -19.79
C ALA A 94 19.83 5.34 -20.55
N GLN A 95 19.28 6.45 -20.07
CA GLN A 95 19.50 7.77 -20.68
C GLN A 95 20.95 8.24 -20.54
N ALA A 96 21.56 8.04 -19.36
CA ALA A 96 22.93 8.41 -19.09
C ALA A 96 23.92 7.65 -19.99
N TRP A 97 23.68 6.35 -20.22
CA TRP A 97 24.49 5.54 -21.13
C TRP A 97 24.40 6.05 -22.57
N THR A 98 23.19 6.30 -23.09
CA THR A 98 23.02 6.85 -24.44
C THR A 98 23.70 8.21 -24.60
N ALA A 99 23.59 9.09 -23.60
CA ALA A 99 24.25 10.40 -23.63
C ALA A 99 25.79 10.31 -23.59
N ALA A 100 26.34 9.27 -22.96
CA ALA A 100 27.78 9.03 -22.92
C ALA A 100 28.31 8.46 -24.26
N GLU A 101 27.55 7.58 -24.92
CA GLU A 101 27.93 6.98 -26.21
C GLU A 101 27.87 7.97 -27.39
N LEU A 102 27.00 8.98 -27.32
CA LEU A 102 26.82 10.00 -28.37
C LEU A 102 27.76 11.20 -28.25
N ARG A 103 28.62 11.27 -27.22
CA ARG A 103 29.56 12.37 -26.97
C ARG A 103 30.92 12.08 -27.56
#